data_AF-A0A9X1QNV6-F1
#
_entry.id   AF-A0A9X1QNV6-F1
#
_cell.length_a   1.000
_cell.length_b   1.000
_cell.length_c   1.000
_cell.angle_alpha   90.00
_cell.angle_beta   90.00
_cell.angle_gamma   90.00
#
_symmetry.space_group_name_H-M   'P 1'
#
loop_
_entity.id
_entity.type
_entity.pdbx_description
1 polymer ?
#
loop_
_entity_poly.entity_id
_entity_poly.type
_entity_poly.pdbx_seq_one_letter_code
_entity_poly.pdbx_strand_id
1 'polypeptide(L)' 'MTEDEIAKKRFHAFLVIRLFGVALFILGTAIAFSDILRPGGWPLLGAVLAITGVVDAVYASRIVKRTSERK' A
#
# COMPACT_ATOMS: atom_id res chain seq x y z
N MET A 1 9.20 11.41 -25.60
CA MET A 1 9.36 10.81 -24.26
C MET A 1 10.54 9.87 -24.33
N THR A 2 11.63 10.22 -23.66
CA THR A 2 12.88 9.43 -23.63
C THR A 2 12.68 8.19 -22.76
N GLU A 3 13.41 7.09 -23.00
CA GLU A 3 13.27 5.85 -22.21
C GLU A 3 13.47 6.09 -20.70
N ASP A 4 14.35 7.04 -20.33
CA ASP A 4 14.56 7.48 -18.95
C ASP A 4 13.31 8.07 -18.31
N GLU A 5 12.49 8.82 -19.06
CA GLU A 5 11.26 9.42 -18.54
C GLU A 5 10.20 8.34 -18.25
N ILE A 6 10.16 7.29 -19.09
CA ILE A 6 9.26 6.14 -18.91
C ILE A 6 9.68 5.34 -17.67
N ALA A 7 10.99 5.10 -17.50
CA ALA A 7 11.53 4.41 -16.34
C ALA A 7 11.27 5.18 -15.04
N LYS A 8 11.52 6.51 -15.04
CA LYS A 8 11.29 7.38 -13.87
C LYS A 8 9.81 7.44 -13.46
N LYS A 9 8.90 7.49 -14.43
CA LYS A 9 7.45 7.52 -14.16
C LYS A 9 6.95 6.20 -13.56
N ARG A 10 7.46 5.06 -14.03
CA ARG A 10 7.18 3.73 -13.47
C ARG A 10 7.70 3.58 -12.04
N PHE A 11 8.91 4.07 -11.79
CA PHE A 11 9.49 4.07 -10.44
C PHE A 11 8.66 4.92 -9.47
N HIS A 12 8.23 6.12 -9.88
CA HIS A 12 7.35 6.94 -9.06
C HIS A 12 6.01 6.25 -8.77
N ALA A 13 5.39 5.63 -9.77
CA ALA A 13 4.15 4.89 -9.58
C ALA A 13 4.33 3.74 -8.57
N PHE A 14 5.43 2.98 -8.68
CA PHE A 14 5.77 1.93 -7.71
C PHE A 14 5.90 2.49 -6.28
N LEU A 15 6.59 3.62 -6.13
CA LEU A 15 6.86 4.24 -4.84
C LEU A 15 5.57 4.76 -4.18
N VAL A 16 4.69 5.40 -4.95
CA VAL A 16 3.38 5.87 -4.49
C VAL A 16 2.49 4.71 -4.05
N ILE A 17 2.40 3.66 -4.86
CA ILE A 17 1.61 2.46 -4.53
C ILE A 17 2.13 1.81 -3.23
N ARG A 18 3.45 1.73 -3.06
CA ARG A 18 4.05 1.16 -1.85
C ARG A 18 3.78 2.02 -0.62
N LEU A 19 3.92 3.33 -0.74
CA LEU A 19 3.58 4.27 0.34
C LEU A 19 2.10 4.19 0.71
N PHE A 20 1.22 4.01 -0.28
CA PHE A 20 -0.21 3.87 -0.04
C PHE A 20 -0.55 2.62 0.78
N GLY A 21 0.01 1.47 0.42
CA GLY A 21 -0.19 0.24 1.21
C GLY A 21 0.36 0.33 2.63
N VAL A 22 1.51 0.98 2.82
CA VAL A 22 2.06 1.26 4.16
C VAL A 22 1.15 2.20 4.95
N ALA A 23 0.61 3.25 4.32
CA ALA A 23 -0.32 4.16 4.96
C ALA A 23 -1.60 3.44 5.41
N LEU A 24 -2.15 2.54 4.58
CA LEU A 24 -3.29 1.70 4.95
C LEU A 24 -2.99 0.76 6.10
N PHE A 25 -1.79 0.17 6.14
CA PHE A 25 -1.37 -0.67 7.26
C PHE A 25 -1.31 0.11 8.58
N ILE A 26 -0.70 1.29 8.56
CA ILE A 26 -0.61 2.17 9.73
C ILE A 26 -2.00 2.63 10.14
N LEU A 27 -2.86 2.98 9.18
CA LEU A 27 -4.24 3.39 9.44
C LEU A 27 -5.05 2.25 10.06
N GLY A 28 -4.97 1.04 9.53
CA GLY A 28 -5.63 -0.13 10.11
C GLY A 28 -5.16 -0.40 11.53
N THR A 29 -3.85 -0.29 11.79
CA THR A 29 -3.26 -0.40 13.13
C THR A 29 -3.78 0.70 14.05
N ALA A 30 -3.82 1.95 13.59
CA ALA A 30 -4.35 3.08 14.35
C ALA A 30 -5.83 2.86 14.72
N ILE A 31 -6.64 2.36 13.78
CA ILE A 31 -8.05 2.03 14.03
C ILE A 31 -8.21 0.86 15.02
N ALA A 32 -7.31 -0.12 14.98
CA ALA A 32 -7.36 -1.26 15.89
C ALA A 32 -7.08 -0.86 17.34
N PHE A 33 -6.14 0.06 17.56
CA PHE A 33 -5.62 0.40 18.90
C PHE A 33 -6.02 1.79 19.40
N SER A 34 -6.64 2.63 18.57
CA SER A 34 -7.05 3.98 18.95
C SER A 34 -8.56 4.15 18.85
N ASP A 35 -9.10 5.06 19.65
CA ASP A 35 -10.53 5.36 19.72
C ASP A 35 -11.07 6.20 18.55
N ILE A 36 -10.35 6.22 17.42
CA ILE A 36 -10.62 7.10 16.26
C ILE A 36 -12.01 6.84 15.68
N LEU A 37 -12.42 5.57 15.59
CA LEU A 37 -13.72 5.17 15.02
C LEU A 37 -14.75 4.82 16.09
N ARG A 38 -14.31 4.33 17.25
CA ARG A 38 -15.18 3.92 18.35
C ARG A 38 -14.39 3.94 19.66
N PRO A 39 -14.96 4.39 20.78
CA PRO A 39 -14.36 4.20 22.10
C PRO A 39 -14.20 2.71 22.43
N GLY A 40 -12.99 2.32 22.84
CA GLY A 40 -12.47 0.96 22.96
C GLY A 40 -11.72 0.44 21.71
N GLY A 41 -11.58 1.24 20.65
CA GLY A 41 -11.06 0.82 19.34
C GLY A 41 -11.97 -0.19 18.61
N TRP A 42 -11.60 -0.52 17.37
CA TRP A 42 -12.28 -1.60 16.63
C TRP A 42 -11.27 -2.59 16.05
N PRO A 43 -10.76 -3.54 16.88
CA PRO A 43 -9.63 -4.39 16.54
C PRO A 43 -9.86 -5.23 15.28
N LEU A 44 -11.08 -5.74 15.09
CA LEU A 44 -11.43 -6.56 13.94
C LEU A 44 -11.37 -5.77 12.63
N LEU A 45 -11.94 -4.56 12.63
CA LEU A 45 -11.97 -3.69 11.46
C LEU A 45 -10.56 -3.19 11.12
N GLY A 46 -9.81 -2.78 12.15
CA GLY A 46 -8.43 -2.33 12.01
C GLY A 46 -7.50 -3.45 11.52
N ALA A 47 -7.66 -4.68 12.01
CA ALA A 47 -6.91 -5.84 11.55
C ALA A 47 -7.20 -6.16 10.07
N VAL A 48 -8.47 -6.13 9.64
CA VAL A 48 -8.83 -6.35 8.23
C VAL A 48 -8.16 -5.29 7.34
N LEU A 49 -8.27 -4.00 7.71
CA LEU A 49 -7.63 -2.88 7.00
C LEU A 49 -6.10 -3.00 6.96
N ALA A 50 -5.49 -3.44 8.07
CA ALA A 50 -4.06 -3.65 8.14
C ALA A 50 -3.61 -4.78 7.20
N ILE A 51 -4.35 -5.89 7.19
CA ILE A 51 -4.07 -7.04 6.31
C ILE A 51 -4.22 -6.65 4.84
N THR A 52 -5.31 -5.98 4.45
CA THR A 52 -5.46 -5.50 3.06
C THR A 52 -4.37 -4.52 2.67
N GLY A 53 -3.97 -3.60 3.55
CA GLY A 53 -2.85 -2.68 3.31
C GLY A 53 -1.52 -3.40 3.05
N VAL A 54 -1.22 -4.45 3.84
CA VAL A 54 -0.02 -5.29 3.64
C VAL A 54 -0.11 -6.09 2.34
N VAL A 55 -1.27 -6.69 2.05
CA VAL A 55 -1.49 -7.45 0.82
C VAL A 55 -1.30 -6.55 -0.39
N ASP A 56 -1.89 -5.36 -0.43
CA ASP A 56 -1.70 -4.40 -1.52
C ASP A 56 -0.25 -3.93 -1.62
N ALA A 57 0.41 -3.62 -0.51
CA ALA A 57 1.82 -3.20 -0.52
C ALA A 57 2.73 -4.28 -1.15
N VAL A 58 2.43 -5.56 -0.93
CA VAL A 58 3.22 -6.69 -1.43
C VAL A 58 2.82 -7.09 -2.86
N TYR A 59 1.52 -7.22 -3.15
CA TYR A 59 1.03 -7.66 -4.46
C TYR A 59 1.18 -6.60 -5.53
N ALA A 60 0.88 -5.33 -5.23
CA ALA A 60 1.01 -4.26 -6.21
C ALA A 60 2.49 -4.05 -6.61
N SER A 61 3.42 -4.25 -5.67
CA SER A 61 4.86 -4.28 -5.95
C SER A 61 5.24 -5.38 -6.96
N ARG A 62 4.62 -6.56 -6.86
CA ARG A 62 4.89 -7.71 -7.75
C ARG A 62 4.32 -7.52 -9.16
N ILE A 63 3.14 -6.91 -9.28
CA ILE A 63 2.50 -6.66 -10.59
C ILE A 63 3.32 -5.64 -11.40
N VAL A 64 3.78 -4.56 -10.76
CA VAL A 64 4.61 -3.54 -11.42
C VAL A 64 5.95 -4.14 -11.87
N LYS A 65 6.56 -5.01 -11.05
CA LYS A 65 7.81 -5.69 -11.41
C LYS A 65 7.62 -6.63 -12.62
N ARG A 66 6.54 -7.43 -12.66
CA ARG A 66 6.22 -8.29 -13.81
C ARG A 66 5.96 -7.52 -15.10
N THR A 67 5.36 -6.34 -15.02
CA THR A 67 5.13 -5.48 -16.19
C THR A 67 6.43 -4.84 -16.70
N SER A 68 7.44 -4.69 -15.83
CA SER A 68 8.76 -4.20 -16.24
C SER A 68 9.65 -5.29 -16.84
N GLU A 69 9.51 -6.55 -16.43
CA GLU A 69 10.31 -7.68 -16.95
C GLU A 69 9.81 -8.24 -18.30
N ARG A 70 8.60 -7.86 -18.74
CA ARG A 70 7.98 -8.35 -19.99
C ARG A 70 8.29 -7.53 -21.26
N LYS A 71 9.32 -6.66 -21.25
CA LYS A 71 9.77 -5.96 -22.45
C LYS A 71 11.28 -6.02 -22.60
#